data_AF-A0A1Y4F733-F1
#
_entry.id   AF-A0A1Y4F733-F1
#
_cell.length_a   1.000
_cell.length_b   1.000
_cell.length_c   1.000
_cell.angle_alpha   90.00
_cell.angle_beta   90.00
_cell.angle_gamma   90.00
#
_symmetry.space_group_name_H-M   'P 1'
#
loop_
_entity.id
_entity.type
_entity.pdbx_description
1 polymer ?
#
loop_
_entity_poly.entity_id
_entity_poly.type
_entity_poly.pdbx_seq_one_letter_code
_entity_poly.pdbx_strand_id
1 'polypeptide(L)'
;MNKRMRRYIKTKKEPAVPEYAINEEKKKRLLLPKWCRNLLGILILFAVVLYLPPLLFYTREPETSVAIDADVSAVLEANEYLKDNPDMDFDGDGLVNAEEKRAGSDPYRVDTDGDGIMDLAELKITETNPAIYNDTLKEIVRQQTEEAEKEIQSPFKIGNVVLWPDNIEARAYGAVVKTLTGYRFCNFKGWAQFPEGQFAYEIKDGVHRQLKSNRDGCIYIPGPDTTVEVYGQPLDMVYEFSFCGIKAYFKNRIGGEILCAILPETDPALLRCKQVAMTDLDPDTRRGEQTEIRRMQAEPDEDRFGRNHILLDDLARVRSSIEEGTPVLASLFSPERGEAVVEIYGYTADGHLLAADPVTGEELGVIQIEERASRLYDQEGEIVQYEWFIFQGLGFGSADQDRISFFSAIVEKQGAE
;
A
#
# COMPACT_ATOMS: atom_id res chain seq x y z
N MET A 1 63.73 33.88 72.68
CA MET A 1 64.94 34.61 73.10
C MET A 1 65.29 35.64 72.05
N ASN A 2 65.46 36.88 72.48
CA ASN A 2 65.54 38.10 71.69
C ASN A 2 66.93 38.26 71.01
N LYS A 3 67.00 38.87 69.81
CA LYS A 3 67.96 39.93 69.40
C LYS A 3 68.39 39.91 67.91
N ARG A 4 68.08 41.04 67.26
CA ARG A 4 68.98 41.89 66.46
C ARG A 4 69.59 41.34 65.15
N MET A 5 68.92 41.65 64.05
CA MET A 5 69.38 42.60 63.00
C MET A 5 70.91 42.76 62.81
N ARG A 6 71.49 42.18 61.75
CA ARG A 6 72.72 42.66 61.09
C ARG A 6 72.70 42.43 59.57
N ARG A 7 72.55 43.55 58.85
CA ARG A 7 73.19 44.03 57.59
C ARG A 7 73.57 43.04 56.46
N TYR A 8 72.89 43.25 55.32
CA TYR A 8 73.40 43.49 53.95
C TYR A 8 74.85 43.12 53.58
N ILE A 9 74.99 42.21 52.59
CA ILE A 9 75.97 42.28 51.48
C ILE A 9 75.29 41.73 50.20
N LYS A 10 75.50 42.41 49.07
CA LYS A 10 74.90 42.18 47.73
C LYS A 10 76.01 41.71 46.78
N THR A 11 75.81 40.65 45.99
CA THR A 11 76.66 40.30 44.83
C THR A 11 75.85 39.75 43.64
N LYS A 12 76.39 39.97 42.44
CA LYS A 12 75.87 40.07 41.04
C LYS A 12 75.46 38.76 40.29
N LYS A 13 74.47 38.92 39.36
CA LYS A 13 74.25 38.42 37.95
C LYS A 13 74.43 36.91 37.62
N GLU A 14 73.71 36.23 36.71
CA GLU A 14 73.00 36.53 35.43
C GLU A 14 71.71 35.67 35.30
N PRO A 15 70.76 35.93 34.35
CA PRO A 15 70.79 35.20 33.06
C PRO A 15 70.09 35.92 31.87
N ALA A 16 70.33 35.48 30.62
CA ALA A 16 69.34 35.60 29.55
C ALA A 16 69.66 34.67 28.38
N VAL A 17 68.87 33.61 28.21
CA VAL A 17 68.72 32.88 26.94
C VAL A 17 67.29 33.18 26.48
N PRO A 18 67.06 33.69 25.25
CA PRO A 18 65.70 34.01 24.80
C PRO A 18 64.94 32.73 24.44
N GLU A 19 63.79 32.57 25.09
CA GLU A 19 62.83 31.49 24.88
C GLU A 19 61.89 31.88 23.73
N TYR A 20 61.87 31.09 22.66
CA TYR A 20 60.96 31.30 21.53
C TYR A 20 59.56 30.80 21.91
N ALA A 21 58.66 31.70 22.28
CA ALA A 21 57.27 31.38 22.52
C ALA A 21 56.54 31.15 21.18
N ILE A 22 56.12 29.91 20.94
CA ILE A 22 55.16 29.55 19.89
C ILE A 22 53.83 30.20 20.28
N ASN A 23 53.39 31.18 19.50
CA ASN A 23 52.11 31.86 19.72
C ASN A 23 51.01 30.96 19.15
N GLU A 24 50.34 30.16 19.99
CA GLU A 24 49.12 29.48 19.60
C GLU A 24 48.01 30.51 19.36
N GLU A 25 47.79 30.89 18.11
CA GLU A 25 46.58 31.60 17.72
C GLU A 25 45.36 30.70 17.99
N LYS A 26 44.74 30.89 19.15
CA LYS A 26 43.44 30.27 19.47
C LYS A 26 42.40 30.76 18.46
N LYS A 27 42.06 29.91 17.48
CA LYS A 27 40.87 30.05 16.64
C LYS A 27 39.66 30.26 17.55
N LYS A 28 39.11 31.48 17.59
CA LYS A 28 37.89 31.81 18.33
C LYS A 28 36.75 31.00 17.74
N ARG A 29 36.25 30.02 18.50
CA ARG A 29 34.99 29.33 18.18
C ARG A 29 33.90 30.39 18.13
N LEU A 30 33.24 30.55 16.97
CA LEU A 30 32.08 31.42 16.81
C LEU A 30 30.95 30.88 17.69
N LEU A 31 30.85 31.40 18.90
CA LEU A 31 29.74 31.15 19.80
C LEU A 31 28.56 31.99 19.31
N LEU A 32 27.49 31.32 18.86
CA LEU A 32 26.25 31.98 18.47
C LEU A 32 25.77 32.95 19.57
N PRO A 33 25.34 34.17 19.22
CA PRO A 33 24.82 35.14 20.17
C PRO A 33 23.71 34.55 21.06
N LYS A 34 23.64 34.98 22.33
CA LYS A 34 22.64 34.49 23.30
C LYS A 34 21.20 34.60 22.79
N TRP A 35 20.88 35.65 22.01
CA TRP A 35 19.56 35.83 21.42
C TRP A 35 19.24 34.77 20.35
N CYS A 36 20.20 34.36 19.52
CA CYS A 36 20.03 33.27 18.57
C CYS A 36 19.80 31.93 19.28
N ARG A 37 20.49 31.69 20.39
CA ARG A 37 20.29 30.47 21.19
C ARG A 37 18.91 30.43 21.86
N ASN A 38 18.44 31.57 22.36
CA ASN A 38 17.10 31.68 22.95
C ASN A 38 16.02 31.53 21.88
N LEU A 39 16.21 32.12 20.70
CA LEU A 39 15.30 32.01 19.56
C LEU A 39 15.25 30.58 19.02
N LEU A 40 16.40 29.90 18.98
CA LEU A 40 16.49 28.47 18.65
C LEU A 40 15.78 27.60 19.69
N GLY A 41 15.93 27.90 20.99
CA GLY A 41 15.23 27.19 22.06
C GLY A 41 13.70 27.36 21.98
N ILE A 42 13.22 28.55 21.64
CA ILE A 42 11.79 28.83 21.42
C ILE A 42 11.28 28.08 20.18
N LEU A 43 12.04 28.07 19.07
CA LEU A 43 11.70 27.30 17.87
C LEU A 43 11.62 25.80 18.15
N ILE A 44 12.56 25.26 18.92
CA ILE A 44 12.55 23.83 19.31
C ILE A 44 11.35 23.54 20.19
N LEU A 45 11.06 24.38 21.20
CA LEU A 45 9.89 24.21 22.06
C LEU A 45 8.59 24.25 21.25
N PHE A 46 8.48 25.19 20.31
CA PHE A 46 7.33 25.32 19.42
C PHE A 46 7.18 24.10 18.51
N ALA A 47 8.27 23.60 17.94
CA ALA A 47 8.27 22.37 17.16
C ALA A 47 7.86 21.15 18.00
N VAL A 48 8.36 21.03 19.24
CA VAL A 48 7.96 19.95 20.15
C VAL A 48 6.46 20.03 20.45
N VAL A 49 5.91 21.20 20.76
CA VAL A 49 4.47 21.34 21.04
C VAL A 49 3.60 21.01 19.82
N LEU A 50 4.05 21.35 18.61
CA LEU A 50 3.31 21.08 17.38
C LEU A 50 3.41 19.62 16.90
N TYR A 51 4.61 19.03 16.95
CA TYR A 51 4.91 17.76 16.28
C TYR A 51 5.05 16.56 17.23
N LEU A 52 5.21 16.77 18.54
CA LEU A 52 5.28 15.66 19.51
C LEU A 52 3.91 14.98 19.74
N PRO A 53 2.76 15.69 19.83
CA PRO A 53 1.48 15.04 20.06
C PRO A 53 1.07 14.02 18.99
N PRO A 54 1.22 14.29 17.67
CA PRO A 54 0.94 13.29 16.63
C PRO A 54 1.77 12.01 16.80
N LEU A 55 3.01 12.16 17.24
CA LEU A 55 3.97 11.06 17.41
C LEU A 55 3.65 10.19 18.63
N LEU A 56 3.04 10.76 19.67
CA LEU A 56 2.71 10.05 20.91
C LEU A 56 1.27 9.50 20.96
N PHE A 57 0.34 10.10 20.22
CA PHE A 57 -1.09 9.84 20.37
C PHE A 57 -1.77 9.44 19.06
N TYR A 58 -1.09 8.69 18.20
CA TYR A 58 -1.71 8.13 16.99
C TYR A 58 -2.93 7.28 17.37
N THR A 59 -4.14 7.83 17.17
CA THR A 59 -5.39 7.10 17.35
C THR A 59 -5.62 6.31 16.07
N ARG A 60 -5.38 5.00 16.11
CA ARG A 60 -5.84 4.08 15.07
C ARG A 60 -7.37 4.19 14.99
N GLU A 61 -7.91 4.42 13.81
CA GLU A 61 -9.35 4.37 13.62
C GLU A 61 -9.86 2.99 14.07
N PRO A 62 -10.98 2.93 14.80
CA PRO A 62 -11.53 1.65 15.21
C PRO A 62 -12.00 0.92 13.96
N GLU A 63 -11.30 -0.15 13.60
CA GLU A 63 -11.78 -1.11 12.62
C GLU A 63 -13.06 -1.73 13.20
N THR A 64 -14.22 -1.25 12.77
CA THR A 64 -15.52 -1.86 13.05
C THR A 64 -15.72 -3.07 12.14
N SER A 65 -14.76 -3.99 12.12
CA SER A 65 -14.95 -5.30 11.50
C SER A 65 -15.44 -6.25 12.60
N VAL A 66 -16.73 -6.57 12.58
CA VAL A 66 -17.24 -7.65 13.41
C VAL A 66 -16.69 -8.94 12.83
N ALA A 67 -15.79 -9.61 13.54
CA ALA A 67 -15.34 -10.93 13.16
C ALA A 67 -16.55 -11.89 13.25
N ILE A 68 -16.82 -12.60 12.16
CA ILE A 68 -17.92 -13.56 12.11
C ILE A 68 -17.42 -14.96 12.50
N ASP A 69 -18.33 -15.79 13.01
CA ASP A 69 -18.01 -17.16 13.39
C ASP A 69 -17.77 -18.00 12.13
N ALA A 70 -16.79 -18.90 12.18
CA ALA A 70 -16.38 -19.72 11.05
C ALA A 70 -16.68 -21.19 11.33
N ASP A 71 -17.18 -21.90 10.33
CA ASP A 71 -17.41 -23.33 10.41
C ASP A 71 -16.09 -24.09 10.28
N VAL A 72 -15.63 -24.61 11.42
CA VAL A 72 -14.38 -25.37 11.53
C VAL A 72 -14.44 -26.70 10.76
N SER A 73 -15.63 -27.29 10.51
CA SER A 73 -15.72 -28.53 9.69
C SER A 73 -15.15 -28.32 8.29
N ALA A 74 -15.31 -27.14 7.72
CA ALA A 74 -14.83 -26.81 6.39
C ALA A 74 -13.31 -26.96 6.23
N VAL A 75 -12.53 -26.84 7.31
CA VAL A 75 -11.07 -27.09 7.28
C VAL A 75 -10.77 -28.54 6.93
N LEU A 76 -11.53 -29.48 7.51
CA LEU A 76 -11.36 -30.91 7.22
C LEU A 76 -11.78 -31.21 5.78
N GLU A 77 -12.93 -30.67 5.35
CA GLU A 77 -13.44 -30.83 3.98
C GLU A 77 -12.44 -30.28 2.95
N ALA A 78 -11.89 -29.08 3.16
CA ALA A 78 -10.91 -28.49 2.26
C ALA A 78 -9.62 -29.33 2.14
N ASN A 79 -9.14 -29.87 3.27
CA ASN A 79 -7.95 -30.74 3.29
C ASN A 79 -8.20 -32.08 2.59
N GLU A 80 -9.40 -32.65 2.77
CA GLU A 80 -9.81 -33.85 2.03
C GLU A 80 -9.93 -33.57 0.54
N TYR A 81 -10.55 -32.44 0.17
CA TYR A 81 -10.68 -32.02 -1.22
C TYR A 81 -9.32 -31.83 -1.92
N LEU A 82 -8.36 -31.13 -1.28
CA LEU A 82 -7.00 -30.99 -1.83
C LEU A 82 -6.30 -32.34 -1.99
N LYS A 83 -6.49 -33.26 -1.04
CA LYS A 83 -5.89 -34.59 -1.07
C LYS A 83 -6.48 -35.48 -2.17
N ASP A 84 -7.78 -35.36 -2.41
CA ASP A 84 -8.51 -36.16 -3.39
C ASP A 84 -8.35 -35.63 -4.83
N ASN A 85 -7.84 -34.41 -4.98
CA ASN A 85 -7.57 -33.76 -6.27
C ASN A 85 -6.07 -33.46 -6.49
N PRO A 86 -5.17 -34.47 -6.43
CA PRO A 86 -3.73 -34.27 -6.57
C PRO A 86 -3.28 -33.88 -7.99
N ASP A 87 -4.08 -34.23 -9.01
CA ASP A 87 -3.77 -34.00 -10.43
C ASP A 87 -4.44 -32.72 -10.97
N MET A 88 -5.13 -31.96 -10.11
CA MET A 88 -5.63 -30.63 -10.43
C MET A 88 -4.54 -29.58 -10.25
N ASP A 89 -4.76 -28.43 -10.88
CA ASP A 89 -3.96 -27.22 -10.79
C ASP A 89 -4.93 -26.13 -10.34
N PHE A 90 -4.84 -25.77 -9.06
CA PHE A 90 -5.84 -24.94 -8.38
C PHE A 90 -5.61 -23.44 -8.59
N ASP A 91 -4.38 -23.00 -8.78
CA ASP A 91 -4.04 -21.60 -9.00
C ASP A 91 -3.79 -21.26 -10.48
N GLY A 92 -3.60 -22.28 -11.33
CA GLY A 92 -3.49 -22.16 -12.77
C GLY A 92 -2.11 -21.79 -13.27
N ASP A 93 -1.04 -22.01 -12.50
CA ASP A 93 0.35 -21.74 -12.93
C ASP A 93 0.93 -22.85 -13.85
N GLY A 94 0.23 -23.99 -13.95
CA GLY A 94 0.60 -25.16 -14.75
C GLY A 94 1.32 -26.27 -13.98
N LEU A 95 1.56 -26.11 -12.67
CA LEU A 95 2.09 -27.11 -11.74
C LEU A 95 0.91 -27.76 -11.00
N VAL A 96 0.79 -29.09 -11.05
CA VAL A 96 -0.34 -29.75 -10.36
C VAL A 96 -0.10 -29.83 -8.85
N ASN A 97 -1.17 -29.82 -8.05
CA ASN A 97 -1.17 -29.83 -6.58
C ASN A 97 -0.20 -30.85 -5.95
N ALA A 98 -0.09 -32.05 -6.54
CA ALA A 98 0.82 -33.07 -6.04
C ALA A 98 2.30 -32.82 -6.35
N GLU A 99 2.61 -32.09 -7.41
CA GLU A 99 3.96 -31.62 -7.73
C GLU A 99 4.34 -30.45 -6.83
N GLU A 100 3.44 -29.50 -6.65
CA GLU A 100 3.61 -28.37 -5.74
C GLU A 100 3.93 -28.81 -4.32
N LYS A 101 3.16 -29.75 -3.79
CA LYS A 101 3.41 -30.36 -2.48
C LYS A 101 4.80 -31.00 -2.37
N ARG A 102 5.36 -31.53 -3.46
CA ARG A 102 6.72 -32.11 -3.46
C ARG A 102 7.80 -31.03 -3.57
N ALA A 103 7.51 -29.94 -4.29
CA ALA A 103 8.39 -28.78 -4.41
C ALA A 103 8.40 -27.92 -3.13
N GLY A 104 7.33 -28.00 -2.34
CA GLY A 104 7.12 -27.14 -1.17
C GLY A 104 6.43 -25.83 -1.53
N SER A 105 5.84 -25.73 -2.72
CA SER A 105 5.02 -24.60 -3.13
C SER A 105 3.56 -24.73 -2.63
N ASP A 106 2.80 -23.65 -2.77
CA ASP A 106 1.43 -23.49 -2.28
C ASP A 106 0.42 -23.62 -3.43
N PRO A 107 -0.47 -24.64 -3.40
CA PRO A 107 -1.43 -24.92 -4.48
C PRO A 107 -2.50 -23.86 -4.72
N TYR A 108 -2.45 -22.74 -4.02
CA TYR A 108 -3.40 -21.65 -4.19
C TYR A 108 -2.73 -20.33 -4.60
N ARG A 109 -1.44 -20.37 -4.98
CA ARG A 109 -0.63 -19.19 -5.28
C ARG A 109 0.39 -19.48 -6.38
N VAL A 110 0.12 -18.91 -7.55
CA VAL A 110 0.97 -19.05 -8.76
C VAL A 110 2.45 -18.66 -8.59
N ASP A 111 2.76 -17.90 -7.54
CA ASP A 111 4.10 -17.48 -7.11
C ASP A 111 4.10 -17.57 -5.57
N THR A 112 4.65 -18.66 -5.05
CA THR A 112 4.53 -19.02 -3.63
C THR A 112 5.36 -18.10 -2.74
N ASP A 113 6.57 -17.74 -3.15
CA ASP A 113 7.47 -16.94 -2.32
C ASP A 113 7.42 -15.42 -2.63
N GLY A 114 6.73 -15.04 -3.70
CA GLY A 114 6.46 -13.67 -4.11
C GLY A 114 7.66 -12.98 -4.78
N ASP A 115 8.57 -13.73 -5.39
CA ASP A 115 9.76 -13.19 -6.04
C ASP A 115 9.59 -12.77 -7.50
N GLY A 116 8.38 -13.00 -8.04
CA GLY A 116 7.95 -12.64 -9.37
C GLY A 116 8.22 -13.69 -10.44
N ILE A 117 8.53 -14.94 -10.07
CA ILE A 117 8.62 -16.08 -10.99
C ILE A 117 7.54 -17.09 -10.60
N MET A 118 6.80 -17.61 -11.58
CA MET A 118 5.79 -18.62 -11.28
C MET A 118 6.44 -19.94 -10.83
N ASP A 119 5.79 -20.69 -9.93
CA ASP A 119 6.38 -21.88 -9.33
C ASP A 119 6.78 -22.93 -10.39
N LEU A 120 5.95 -23.09 -11.44
CA LEU A 120 6.28 -23.92 -12.59
C LEU A 120 7.53 -23.43 -13.34
N ALA A 121 7.64 -22.13 -13.57
CA ALA A 121 8.76 -21.51 -14.29
C ALA A 121 10.06 -21.65 -13.48
N GLU A 122 9.97 -21.57 -12.15
CA GLU A 122 11.10 -21.83 -11.27
C GLU A 122 11.67 -23.22 -11.43
N LEU A 123 10.80 -24.24 -11.45
CA LEU A 123 11.24 -25.63 -11.58
C LEU A 123 11.73 -25.98 -12.99
N LYS A 124 11.13 -25.39 -14.04
CA LYS A 124 11.37 -25.82 -15.43
C LYS A 124 12.35 -24.93 -16.21
N ILE A 125 12.47 -23.66 -15.86
CA ILE A 125 13.23 -22.68 -16.66
C ILE A 125 14.42 -22.13 -15.87
N THR A 126 14.18 -21.56 -14.70
CA THR A 126 15.26 -20.92 -13.92
C THR A 126 16.00 -21.89 -13.01
N GLU A 127 15.45 -23.08 -12.78
CA GLU A 127 15.97 -24.11 -11.89
C GLU A 127 16.17 -23.60 -10.44
N THR A 128 15.28 -22.70 -10.00
CA THR A 128 15.21 -22.15 -8.64
C THR A 128 14.21 -22.92 -7.76
N ASN A 129 14.02 -22.50 -6.52
CA ASN A 129 13.15 -23.19 -5.57
C ASN A 129 11.92 -22.32 -5.27
N PRO A 130 10.70 -22.80 -5.56
CA PRO A 130 9.47 -22.01 -5.43
C PRO A 130 9.09 -21.60 -4.01
N ALA A 131 9.73 -22.17 -3.00
CA ALA A 131 9.51 -21.79 -1.61
C ALA A 131 10.53 -20.76 -1.08
N ILE A 132 11.46 -20.25 -1.90
CA ILE A 132 12.60 -19.43 -1.46
C ILE A 132 12.82 -18.23 -2.38
N TYR A 133 12.34 -17.08 -1.88
CA TYR A 133 12.47 -15.79 -2.55
C TYR A 133 13.91 -15.54 -3.05
N ASN A 134 14.04 -15.15 -4.31
CA ASN A 134 15.32 -14.80 -4.90
C ASN A 134 15.22 -13.61 -5.88
N ASP A 135 16.37 -13.16 -6.41
CA ASP A 135 16.44 -11.95 -7.24
C ASP A 135 16.50 -12.24 -8.75
N THR A 136 16.26 -13.51 -9.16
CA THR A 136 16.48 -14.01 -10.53
C THR A 136 15.71 -13.21 -11.57
N LEU A 137 14.49 -12.76 -11.27
CA LEU A 137 13.71 -11.94 -12.22
C LEU A 137 14.45 -10.65 -12.60
N LYS A 138 15.13 -10.00 -11.65
CA LYS A 138 15.90 -8.78 -11.93
C LYS A 138 17.09 -9.07 -12.83
N GLU A 139 17.72 -10.24 -12.71
CA GLU A 139 18.77 -10.67 -13.64
C GLU A 139 18.23 -10.92 -15.05
N ILE A 140 17.11 -11.65 -15.18
CA ILE A 140 16.44 -11.92 -16.47
C ILE A 140 16.09 -10.60 -17.15
N VAL A 141 15.43 -9.68 -16.44
CA VAL A 141 15.03 -8.38 -16.96
C VAL A 141 16.23 -7.55 -17.41
N ARG A 142 17.34 -7.60 -16.65
CA ARG A 142 18.58 -6.90 -17.02
C ARG A 142 19.15 -7.46 -18.32
N GLN A 143 19.27 -8.78 -18.43
CA GLN A 143 19.77 -9.46 -19.64
C GLN A 143 18.90 -9.13 -20.86
N GLN A 144 17.58 -9.30 -20.76
CA GLN A 144 16.64 -8.97 -21.84
C GLN A 144 16.73 -7.49 -22.26
N THR A 145 16.97 -6.59 -21.32
CA THR A 145 17.11 -5.15 -21.61
C THR A 145 18.42 -4.85 -22.34
N GLU A 146 19.52 -5.48 -21.93
CA GLU A 146 20.83 -5.37 -22.59
C GLU A 146 20.81 -5.95 -24.00
N GLU A 147 20.21 -7.13 -24.19
CA GLU A 147 20.04 -7.78 -25.50
C GLU A 147 19.18 -6.96 -26.46
N ALA A 148 18.17 -6.25 -25.93
CA ALA A 148 17.35 -5.32 -26.70
C ALA A 148 18.02 -3.97 -26.98
N GLU A 149 19.28 -3.78 -26.58
CA GLU A 149 20.04 -2.52 -26.65
C GLU A 149 19.28 -1.34 -26.01
N LYS A 150 18.56 -1.61 -24.92
CA LYS A 150 17.77 -0.63 -24.16
C LYS A 150 18.42 -0.32 -22.82
N GLU A 151 18.08 0.85 -22.27
CA GLU A 151 18.39 1.19 -20.90
C GLU A 151 17.27 0.75 -19.96
N ILE A 152 17.57 0.53 -18.67
CA ILE A 152 16.57 0.18 -17.65
C ILE A 152 15.41 1.19 -17.62
N GLN A 153 15.70 2.48 -17.84
CA GLN A 153 14.72 3.57 -17.82
C GLN A 153 13.92 3.70 -19.13
N SER A 154 14.16 2.82 -20.11
CA SER A 154 13.42 2.83 -21.38
C SER A 154 11.94 2.56 -21.12
N PRO A 155 11.03 3.20 -21.88
CA PRO A 155 9.61 3.01 -21.66
C PRO A 155 9.15 1.59 -21.95
N PHE A 156 8.08 1.19 -21.28
CA PHE A 156 7.24 0.05 -21.63
C PHE A 156 5.77 0.42 -21.46
N LYS A 157 4.88 -0.39 -22.02
CA LYS A 157 3.44 -0.14 -22.00
C LYS A 157 2.73 -1.26 -21.27
N ILE A 158 1.84 -0.92 -20.37
CA ILE A 158 0.88 -1.82 -19.75
C ILE A 158 -0.51 -1.28 -20.08
N GLY A 159 -1.33 -2.08 -20.77
CA GLY A 159 -2.61 -1.63 -21.30
C GLY A 159 -2.47 -0.36 -22.13
N ASN A 160 -3.01 0.75 -21.63
CA ASN A 160 -2.90 2.08 -22.26
C ASN A 160 -1.97 3.07 -21.55
N VAL A 161 -1.31 2.65 -20.47
CA VAL A 161 -0.40 3.49 -19.69
C VAL A 161 1.03 3.21 -20.15
N VAL A 162 1.79 4.28 -20.42
CA VAL A 162 3.23 4.17 -20.75
C VAL A 162 4.04 4.48 -19.50
N LEU A 163 5.02 3.64 -19.18
CA LEU A 163 5.79 3.66 -17.95
C LEU A 163 7.28 3.80 -18.24
N TRP A 164 7.95 4.70 -17.52
CA TRP A 164 9.40 4.87 -17.49
C TRP A 164 9.88 4.62 -16.05
N PRO A 165 10.48 3.47 -15.75
CA PRO A 165 10.87 3.11 -14.40
C PRO A 165 12.14 3.87 -13.97
N ASP A 166 12.24 4.19 -12.68
CA ASP A 166 13.44 4.83 -12.11
C ASP A 166 14.61 3.85 -11.92
N ASN A 167 14.30 2.58 -11.65
CA ASN A 167 15.25 1.53 -11.25
C ASN A 167 14.87 0.14 -11.80
N ILE A 168 15.74 -0.84 -11.55
CA ILE A 168 15.53 -2.22 -11.99
C ILE A 168 14.32 -2.86 -11.32
N GLU A 169 14.03 -2.54 -10.05
CA GLU A 169 12.86 -3.09 -9.37
C GLU A 169 11.56 -2.67 -10.06
N ALA A 170 11.40 -1.37 -10.35
CA ALA A 170 10.24 -0.86 -11.07
C ALA A 170 10.18 -1.35 -12.52
N ARG A 171 11.33 -1.67 -13.13
CA ARG A 171 11.37 -2.27 -14.47
C ARG A 171 10.95 -3.74 -14.42
N ALA A 172 11.38 -4.50 -13.41
CA ALA A 172 11.11 -5.92 -13.29
C ALA A 172 9.66 -6.18 -12.86
N TYR A 173 9.28 -5.60 -11.71
CA TYR A 173 8.03 -5.90 -11.02
C TYR A 173 6.93 -4.86 -11.24
N GLY A 174 7.30 -3.68 -11.72
CA GLY A 174 6.39 -2.54 -11.79
C GLY A 174 5.20 -2.81 -12.68
N ALA A 175 4.01 -2.74 -12.09
CA ALA A 175 2.73 -2.97 -12.73
C ALA A 175 1.78 -1.80 -12.47
N VAL A 176 0.72 -1.72 -13.28
CA VAL A 176 -0.37 -0.77 -13.08
C VAL A 176 -1.68 -1.45 -13.42
N VAL A 177 -2.66 -1.25 -12.56
CA VAL A 177 -4.00 -1.81 -12.71
C VAL A 177 -5.04 -0.69 -12.69
N LYS A 178 -6.12 -0.87 -13.45
CA LYS A 178 -7.21 0.10 -13.52
C LYS A 178 -8.22 -0.22 -12.42
N THR A 179 -8.52 0.76 -11.56
CA THR A 179 -9.54 0.64 -10.51
C THR A 179 -10.85 1.29 -10.99
N LEU A 180 -11.90 1.25 -10.17
CA LEU A 180 -13.18 1.90 -10.49
C LEU A 180 -13.04 3.40 -10.76
N THR A 181 -12.16 4.07 -10.01
CA THR A 181 -12.02 5.54 -10.05
C THR A 181 -10.74 6.02 -10.72
N GLY A 182 -9.75 5.14 -10.94
CA GLY A 182 -8.48 5.51 -11.53
C GLY A 182 -7.53 4.35 -11.75
N TYR A 183 -6.34 4.45 -11.18
CA TYR A 183 -5.24 3.51 -11.34
C TYR A 183 -4.60 3.20 -10.01
N ARG A 184 -4.05 2.00 -9.90
CA ARG A 184 -3.15 1.64 -8.82
C ARG A 184 -1.84 1.11 -9.39
N PHE A 185 -0.76 1.71 -8.94
CA PHE A 185 0.59 1.30 -9.25
C PHE A 185 1.08 0.34 -8.18
N CYS A 186 1.73 -0.74 -8.60
CA CYS A 186 2.27 -1.76 -7.73
C CYS A 186 3.73 -2.02 -8.11
N ASN A 187 4.60 -2.08 -7.11
CA ASN A 187 6.05 -2.20 -7.26
C ASN A 187 6.70 -1.21 -8.25
N PHE A 188 6.04 -0.08 -8.53
CA PHE A 188 6.47 0.85 -9.58
C PHE A 188 6.84 2.21 -9.00
N LYS A 189 7.98 2.74 -9.43
CA LYS A 189 8.39 4.12 -9.17
C LYS A 189 9.01 4.68 -10.44
N GLY A 190 8.57 5.86 -10.85
CA GLY A 190 9.04 6.47 -12.09
C GLY A 190 7.98 7.35 -12.73
N TRP A 191 8.11 7.58 -14.04
CA TRP A 191 7.15 8.39 -14.79
C TRP A 191 6.11 7.52 -15.47
N ALA A 192 4.88 7.99 -15.50
CA ALA A 192 3.77 7.38 -16.19
C ALA A 192 3.08 8.40 -17.11
N GLN A 193 2.54 7.95 -18.23
CA GLN A 193 1.69 8.74 -19.11
C GLN A 193 0.36 8.04 -19.28
N PHE A 194 -0.72 8.79 -19.02
CA PHE A 194 -2.09 8.31 -19.06
C PHE A 194 -2.80 8.79 -20.33
N PRO A 195 -3.73 8.00 -20.90
CA PRO A 195 -4.51 8.42 -22.06
C PRO A 195 -5.65 9.40 -21.71
N GLU A 196 -6.16 9.41 -20.47
CA GLU A 196 -7.35 10.16 -20.05
C GLU A 196 -7.07 11.64 -19.72
N GLY A 197 -5.84 12.00 -19.35
CA GLY A 197 -5.54 13.35 -18.89
C GLY A 197 -4.14 13.58 -18.39
N GLN A 198 -3.85 14.83 -18.04
CA GLN A 198 -2.55 15.30 -17.56
C GLN A 198 -2.59 15.79 -16.10
N PHE A 199 -3.76 15.75 -15.46
CA PHE A 199 -3.95 16.13 -14.06
C PHE A 199 -4.17 14.88 -13.24
N ALA A 200 -3.12 14.44 -12.55
CA ALA A 200 -3.14 13.23 -11.75
C ALA A 200 -2.97 13.57 -10.27
N TYR A 201 -3.67 12.82 -9.43
CA TYR A 201 -3.72 13.01 -7.99
C TYR A 201 -3.50 11.67 -7.31
N GLU A 202 -2.53 11.62 -6.39
CA GLU A 202 -2.37 10.51 -5.46
C GLU A 202 -3.50 10.56 -4.45
N ILE A 203 -4.13 9.41 -4.19
CA ILE A 203 -5.09 9.26 -3.12
C ILE A 203 -4.39 8.63 -1.93
N LYS A 204 -4.39 9.37 -0.82
CA LYS A 204 -3.87 8.89 0.46
C LYS A 204 -4.82 9.28 1.58
N ASP A 205 -5.29 8.28 2.33
CA ASP A 205 -6.26 8.46 3.41
C ASP A 205 -7.54 9.19 2.93
N GLY A 206 -8.01 8.85 1.73
CA GLY A 206 -9.18 9.46 1.08
C GLY A 206 -8.97 10.88 0.53
N VAL A 207 -7.77 11.45 0.64
CA VAL A 207 -7.45 12.82 0.23
C VAL A 207 -6.66 12.84 -1.07
N HIS A 208 -7.08 13.71 -2.01
CA HIS A 208 -6.37 13.97 -3.26
C HIS A 208 -5.14 14.85 -3.05
N ARG A 209 -3.99 14.40 -3.56
CA ARG A 209 -2.72 15.15 -3.57
C ARG A 209 -2.18 15.23 -4.98
N GLN A 210 -2.01 16.45 -5.49
CA GLN A 210 -1.56 16.64 -6.87
C GLN A 210 -0.15 16.06 -7.09
N LEU A 211 -0.02 15.19 -8.09
CA LEU A 211 1.25 14.61 -8.48
C LEU A 211 2.07 15.56 -9.35
N LYS A 212 3.39 15.39 -9.31
CA LYS A 212 4.32 16.16 -10.13
C LYS A 212 4.18 15.75 -11.60
N SER A 213 4.03 16.72 -12.48
CA SER A 213 4.06 16.51 -13.94
C SER A 213 5.27 17.18 -14.60
N ASN A 214 5.67 16.66 -15.77
CA ASN A 214 6.71 17.26 -16.62
C ASN A 214 6.09 18.01 -17.82
N ARG A 215 6.95 18.54 -18.71
CA ARG A 215 6.51 19.30 -19.89
C ARG A 215 5.84 18.44 -20.97
N ASP A 216 6.12 17.14 -20.96
CA ASP A 216 5.59 16.17 -21.91
C ASP A 216 4.27 15.55 -21.44
N GLY A 217 3.76 16.02 -20.29
CA GLY A 217 2.51 15.54 -19.69
C GLY A 217 2.66 14.23 -18.93
N CYS A 218 3.88 13.73 -18.73
CA CYS A 218 4.11 12.55 -17.88
C CYS A 218 4.03 12.95 -16.40
N ILE A 219 3.49 12.05 -15.60
CA ILE A 219 3.26 12.17 -14.17
C ILE A 219 4.28 11.31 -13.43
N TYR A 220 4.86 11.84 -12.37
CA TYR A 220 5.78 11.08 -11.53
C TYR A 220 5.02 10.34 -10.43
N ILE A 221 5.20 9.01 -10.40
CA ILE A 221 4.69 8.11 -9.38
C ILE A 221 5.73 7.99 -8.27
N PRO A 222 5.41 8.44 -7.03
CA PRO A 222 6.42 8.67 -5.99
C PRO A 222 6.87 7.40 -5.26
N GLY A 223 6.04 6.36 -5.21
CA GLY A 223 6.27 5.17 -4.41
C GLY A 223 5.73 3.89 -5.05
N PRO A 224 6.16 2.73 -4.53
CA PRO A 224 5.87 1.42 -5.14
C PRO A 224 4.39 1.05 -5.09
N ASP A 225 3.65 1.56 -4.11
CA ASP A 225 2.20 1.39 -4.01
C ASP A 225 1.55 2.77 -4.01
N THR A 226 0.86 3.12 -5.08
CA THR A 226 0.27 4.45 -5.25
C THR A 226 -1.05 4.34 -6.00
N THR A 227 -2.12 4.80 -5.38
CA THR A 227 -3.42 4.98 -6.04
C THR A 227 -3.48 6.36 -6.67
N VAL A 228 -3.86 6.44 -7.94
CA VAL A 228 -3.84 7.64 -8.76
C VAL A 228 -5.16 7.81 -9.49
N GLU A 229 -5.80 8.96 -9.32
CA GLU A 229 -6.92 9.37 -10.16
C GLU A 229 -6.49 10.42 -11.18
N VAL A 230 -6.99 10.30 -12.40
CA VAL A 230 -6.59 11.12 -13.55
C VAL A 230 -7.79 11.86 -14.11
N TYR A 231 -7.63 13.16 -14.29
CA TYR A 231 -8.69 14.06 -14.72
C TYR A 231 -8.27 14.85 -15.96
N GLY A 232 -9.24 15.15 -16.82
CA GLY A 232 -9.05 16.03 -17.98
C GLY A 232 -8.89 17.50 -17.61
N GLN A 233 -9.34 17.90 -16.42
CA GLN A 233 -9.22 19.25 -15.86
C GLN A 233 -8.72 19.16 -14.40
N PRO A 234 -8.00 20.18 -13.90
CA PRO A 234 -7.51 20.17 -12.53
C PRO A 234 -8.68 20.26 -11.54
N LEU A 235 -8.60 19.49 -10.46
CA LEU A 235 -9.51 19.59 -9.32
C LEU A 235 -9.39 20.95 -8.62
N ASP A 236 -10.52 21.45 -8.10
CA ASP A 236 -10.56 22.67 -7.28
C ASP A 236 -10.00 22.36 -5.89
N MET A 237 -8.77 22.79 -5.65
CA MET A 237 -8.06 22.53 -4.39
C MET A 237 -8.27 23.67 -3.39
N VAL A 238 -8.54 23.31 -2.13
CA VAL A 238 -8.67 24.23 -1.00
C VAL A 238 -7.69 23.84 0.13
N TYR A 239 -7.36 24.81 0.97
CA TYR A 239 -6.55 24.56 2.17
C TYR A 239 -7.48 24.38 3.37
N GLU A 240 -7.38 23.23 4.02
CA GLU A 240 -8.02 22.94 5.30
C GLU A 240 -7.06 23.30 6.43
N PHE A 241 -7.39 24.33 7.19
CA PHE A 241 -6.72 24.65 8.44
C PHE A 241 -7.56 24.15 9.61
N SER A 242 -6.93 23.43 10.54
CA SER A 242 -7.59 22.95 11.75
C SER A 242 -6.91 23.51 13.00
N PHE A 243 -7.72 23.98 13.95
CA PHE A 243 -7.27 24.38 15.28
C PHE A 243 -8.15 23.72 16.34
N CYS A 244 -7.57 22.86 17.18
CA CYS A 244 -8.29 22.14 18.23
C CYS A 244 -9.56 21.41 17.71
N GLY A 245 -9.51 20.82 16.51
CA GLY A 245 -10.63 20.12 15.88
C GLY A 245 -11.61 21.02 15.10
N ILE A 246 -11.48 22.35 15.18
CA ILE A 246 -12.28 23.28 14.39
C ILE A 246 -11.60 23.48 13.03
N LYS A 247 -12.31 23.13 11.95
CA LYS A 247 -11.82 23.22 10.57
C LYS A 247 -12.27 24.51 9.90
N ALA A 248 -11.38 25.13 9.15
CA ALA A 248 -11.64 26.30 8.31
C ALA A 248 -11.01 26.10 6.93
N TYR A 249 -11.72 26.53 5.88
CA TYR A 249 -11.32 26.31 4.50
C TYR A 249 -11.06 27.63 3.79
N PHE A 250 -9.98 27.71 3.02
CA PHE A 250 -9.63 28.91 2.26
C PHE A 250 -8.91 28.59 0.96
N LYS A 251 -9.03 29.50 -0.03
CA LYS A 251 -8.42 29.39 -1.37
C LYS A 251 -7.12 30.19 -1.54
N ASN A 252 -6.66 30.90 -0.52
CA ASN A 252 -5.44 31.71 -0.61
C ASN A 252 -4.20 30.82 -0.74
N ARG A 253 -3.66 30.73 -1.96
CA ARG A 253 -2.52 29.90 -2.30
C ARG A 253 -1.27 30.21 -1.49
N ILE A 254 -0.86 31.49 -1.42
CA ILE A 254 0.41 31.87 -0.77
C ILE A 254 0.34 31.57 0.73
N GLY A 255 -0.76 31.97 1.39
CA GLY A 255 -0.95 31.70 2.80
C GLY A 255 -1.05 30.19 3.09
N GLY A 256 -1.74 29.46 2.22
CA GLY A 256 -1.92 28.01 2.35
C GLY A 256 -0.63 27.22 2.21
N GLU A 257 0.17 27.49 1.18
CA GLU A 257 1.47 26.84 0.96
C GLU A 257 2.42 27.05 2.15
N ILE A 258 2.46 28.28 2.70
CA ILE A 258 3.28 28.59 3.88
C ILE A 258 2.78 27.82 5.12
N LEU A 259 1.47 27.76 5.33
CA LEU A 259 0.89 27.06 6.47
C LEU A 259 1.10 25.55 6.36
N CYS A 260 0.89 24.94 5.20
CA CYS A 260 1.20 23.52 4.96
C CYS A 260 2.69 23.21 5.16
N ALA A 261 3.59 24.14 4.82
CA ALA A 261 5.02 23.93 5.02
C ALA A 261 5.46 23.98 6.51
N ILE A 262 4.67 24.61 7.38
CA ILE A 262 5.03 24.84 8.79
C ILE A 262 4.24 23.96 9.75
N LEU A 263 3.02 23.57 9.39
CA LEU A 263 2.10 22.83 10.26
C LEU A 263 2.05 21.35 9.89
N PRO A 264 1.88 20.45 10.87
CA PRO A 264 1.70 19.03 10.61
C PRO A 264 0.39 18.73 9.86
N GLU A 265 0.43 17.71 9.01
CA GLU A 265 -0.72 17.25 8.23
C GLU A 265 -1.53 16.13 8.90
N THR A 266 -0.94 15.42 9.88
CA THR A 266 -1.50 14.20 10.49
C THR A 266 -2.04 14.42 11.90
N ASP A 267 -3.00 13.57 12.29
CA ASP A 267 -3.57 13.56 13.63
C ASP A 267 -2.69 12.80 14.62
N PRO A 268 -2.77 13.14 15.92
CA PRO A 268 -3.43 14.33 16.51
C PRO A 268 -2.53 15.57 16.60
N ALA A 269 -2.96 16.71 16.04
CA ALA A 269 -2.23 18.00 16.13
C ALA A 269 -3.13 19.16 16.59
N LEU A 270 -2.57 20.09 17.39
CA LEU A 270 -3.28 21.30 17.85
C LEU A 270 -3.58 22.29 16.71
N LEU A 271 -2.64 22.42 15.77
CA LEU A 271 -2.72 23.25 14.58
C LEU A 271 -2.32 22.40 13.37
N ARG A 272 -3.15 22.41 12.32
CA ARG A 272 -2.89 21.70 11.07
C ARG A 272 -3.18 22.61 9.89
N CYS A 273 -2.45 22.39 8.80
CA CYS A 273 -2.89 22.82 7.48
C CYS A 273 -2.60 21.70 6.49
N LYS A 274 -3.59 21.33 5.68
CA LYS A 274 -3.41 20.41 4.54
C LYS A 274 -4.15 20.92 3.31
N GLN A 275 -3.66 20.56 2.13
CA GLN A 275 -4.38 20.81 0.88
C GLN A 275 -5.30 19.62 0.59
N VAL A 276 -6.55 19.90 0.23
CA VAL A 276 -7.59 18.89 -0.07
C VAL A 276 -8.37 19.30 -1.30
N ALA A 277 -8.89 18.34 -2.07
CA ALA A 277 -9.82 18.66 -3.15
C ALA A 277 -11.19 19.02 -2.56
N MET A 278 -11.94 19.94 -3.19
CA MET A 278 -13.31 20.22 -2.76
C MET A 278 -14.21 18.98 -2.82
N THR A 279 -13.93 18.05 -3.74
CA THR A 279 -14.67 16.77 -3.84
C THR A 279 -14.45 15.85 -2.64
N ASP A 280 -13.37 16.03 -1.87
CA ASP A 280 -13.08 15.23 -0.67
C ASP A 280 -13.89 15.67 0.55
N LEU A 281 -14.50 16.86 0.48
CA LEU A 281 -15.26 17.44 1.58
C LEU A 281 -16.72 16.98 1.61
N ASP A 282 -17.21 16.43 0.51
CA ASP A 282 -18.60 15.98 0.37
C ASP A 282 -18.66 14.48 0.01
N PRO A 283 -18.88 13.60 1.00
CA PRO A 283 -18.93 12.16 0.76
C PRO A 283 -20.11 11.74 -0.13
N ASP A 284 -21.19 12.54 -0.24
CA ASP A 284 -22.38 12.20 -1.05
C ASP A 284 -22.12 12.19 -2.57
N THR A 285 -20.96 12.68 -3.00
CA THR A 285 -20.59 12.71 -4.42
C THR A 285 -20.01 11.39 -4.94
N ARG A 286 -19.54 10.49 -4.05
CA ARG A 286 -18.97 9.19 -4.41
C ARG A 286 -20.05 8.11 -4.26
N ARG A 287 -20.65 7.66 -5.36
CA ARG A 287 -21.75 6.67 -5.33
C ARG A 287 -21.22 5.25 -5.43
N GLY A 288 -21.49 4.45 -4.40
CA GLY A 288 -21.47 2.99 -4.50
C GLY A 288 -22.81 2.46 -5.03
N GLU A 289 -22.89 1.16 -5.27
CA GLU A 289 -24.09 0.49 -5.77
C GLU A 289 -24.52 -0.61 -4.79
N GLN A 290 -25.83 -0.74 -4.58
CA GLN A 290 -26.42 -1.67 -3.62
C GLN A 290 -27.68 -2.27 -4.20
N THR A 291 -27.89 -3.54 -3.90
CA THR A 291 -29.12 -4.29 -4.22
C THR A 291 -29.88 -4.63 -2.95
N GLU A 292 -31.11 -5.12 -3.10
CA GLU A 292 -31.86 -5.65 -1.96
C GLU A 292 -31.19 -6.92 -1.44
N ILE A 293 -30.96 -6.97 -0.12
CA ILE A 293 -30.46 -8.17 0.57
C ILE A 293 -31.52 -9.27 0.42
N ARG A 294 -31.15 -10.40 -0.19
CA ARG A 294 -32.03 -11.54 -0.43
C ARG A 294 -31.64 -12.67 0.50
N ARG A 295 -32.60 -13.17 1.28
CA ARG A 295 -32.40 -14.41 2.05
C ARG A 295 -32.12 -15.57 1.10
N MET A 296 -30.89 -16.03 1.09
CA MET A 296 -30.39 -17.07 0.20
C MET A 296 -29.96 -18.29 1.01
N GLN A 297 -30.18 -19.48 0.44
CA GLN A 297 -29.60 -20.70 0.97
C GLN A 297 -28.50 -21.15 0.01
N ALA A 298 -27.28 -21.28 0.53
CA ALA A 298 -26.18 -21.88 -0.22
C ALA A 298 -26.36 -23.41 -0.23
N GLU A 299 -26.28 -24.03 -1.40
CA GLU A 299 -25.82 -25.43 -1.50
C GLU A 299 -24.34 -25.34 -1.88
N PRO A 300 -23.42 -25.53 -0.92
CA PRO A 300 -22.01 -25.34 -1.20
C PRO A 300 -21.50 -26.45 -2.12
N ASP A 301 -20.95 -26.09 -3.28
CA ASP A 301 -20.21 -27.04 -4.11
C ASP A 301 -18.85 -27.32 -3.46
N GLU A 302 -18.44 -28.59 -3.37
CA GLU A 302 -17.14 -28.99 -2.82
C GLU A 302 -15.99 -28.38 -3.62
N ASP A 303 -16.21 -28.12 -4.91
CA ASP A 303 -15.18 -27.56 -5.77
C ASP A 303 -14.72 -26.14 -5.40
N ARG A 304 -15.50 -25.43 -4.58
CA ARG A 304 -15.15 -24.11 -4.04
C ARG A 304 -13.83 -24.14 -3.27
N PHE A 305 -13.47 -25.26 -2.64
CA PHE A 305 -12.21 -25.41 -1.91
C PHE A 305 -10.98 -25.51 -2.82
N GLY A 306 -11.17 -25.83 -4.09
CA GLY A 306 -10.13 -25.77 -5.12
C GLY A 306 -9.99 -24.40 -5.78
N ARG A 307 -10.89 -23.45 -5.46
CA ARG A 307 -10.94 -22.14 -6.11
C ARG A 307 -10.40 -21.07 -5.18
N ASN A 308 -9.63 -20.14 -5.75
CA ASN A 308 -9.25 -18.87 -5.13
C ASN A 308 -9.63 -17.74 -6.10
N HIS A 309 -10.85 -17.22 -5.99
CA HIS A 309 -11.39 -16.24 -6.94
C HIS A 309 -10.93 -14.82 -6.62
N ILE A 310 -9.61 -14.61 -6.71
CA ILE A 310 -8.97 -13.33 -6.45
C ILE A 310 -8.62 -12.57 -7.73
N LEU A 311 -8.96 -13.08 -8.91
CA LEU A 311 -8.67 -12.38 -10.16
C LEU A 311 -9.56 -11.15 -10.30
N LEU A 312 -9.09 -10.13 -11.01
CA LEU A 312 -9.91 -8.93 -11.23
C LEU A 312 -11.12 -9.19 -12.12
N ASP A 313 -11.06 -10.20 -12.98
CA ASP A 313 -12.21 -10.67 -13.73
C ASP A 313 -13.30 -11.26 -12.81
N ASP A 314 -12.93 -11.91 -11.70
CA ASP A 314 -13.88 -12.39 -10.69
C ASP A 314 -14.60 -11.22 -10.03
N LEU A 315 -13.82 -10.23 -9.59
CA LEU A 315 -14.34 -9.02 -8.96
C LEU A 315 -15.25 -8.22 -9.91
N ALA A 316 -14.89 -8.13 -11.20
CA ALA A 316 -15.71 -7.48 -12.22
C ALA A 316 -17.04 -8.22 -12.44
N ARG A 317 -17.02 -9.56 -12.45
CA ARG A 317 -18.26 -10.37 -12.55
C ARG A 317 -19.17 -10.15 -11.35
N VAL A 318 -18.64 -10.10 -10.14
CA VAL A 318 -19.41 -9.82 -8.92
C VAL A 318 -20.07 -8.45 -8.99
N ARG A 319 -19.29 -7.40 -9.34
CA ARG A 319 -19.81 -6.04 -9.49
C ARG A 319 -20.90 -5.96 -10.58
N SER A 320 -20.70 -6.58 -11.73
CA SER A 320 -21.70 -6.64 -12.80
C SER A 320 -23.01 -7.33 -12.36
N SER A 321 -22.93 -8.42 -11.57
CA SER A 321 -24.12 -9.08 -11.02
C SER A 321 -24.91 -8.14 -10.08
N ILE A 322 -24.20 -7.39 -9.26
CA ILE A 322 -24.78 -6.40 -8.34
C ILE A 322 -25.45 -5.27 -9.12
N GLU A 323 -24.81 -4.73 -10.16
CA GLU A 323 -25.40 -3.73 -11.06
C GLU A 323 -26.69 -4.23 -11.74
N GLU A 324 -26.77 -5.54 -12.03
CA GLU A 324 -27.97 -6.21 -12.55
C GLU A 324 -29.03 -6.49 -11.48
N GLY A 325 -28.80 -6.11 -10.22
CA GLY A 325 -29.74 -6.32 -9.13
C GLY A 325 -29.67 -7.70 -8.48
N THR A 326 -28.58 -8.45 -8.69
CA THR A 326 -28.42 -9.84 -8.26
C THR A 326 -27.24 -9.98 -7.28
N PRO A 327 -27.50 -10.22 -5.98
CA PRO A 327 -26.44 -10.38 -4.98
C PRO A 327 -25.68 -11.69 -5.20
N VAL A 328 -24.42 -11.78 -4.76
CA VAL A 328 -23.56 -12.96 -4.99
C VAL A 328 -23.17 -13.59 -3.67
N LEU A 329 -23.36 -14.90 -3.51
CA LEU A 329 -22.80 -15.60 -2.35
C LEU A 329 -21.28 -15.70 -2.47
N ALA A 330 -20.57 -15.55 -1.35
CA ALA A 330 -19.13 -15.74 -1.25
C ALA A 330 -18.78 -16.62 -0.05
N SER A 331 -17.81 -17.50 -0.25
CA SER A 331 -17.13 -18.28 0.78
C SER A 331 -15.88 -17.51 1.19
N LEU A 332 -15.77 -17.18 2.48
CA LEU A 332 -14.54 -16.71 3.12
C LEU A 332 -13.94 -17.89 3.86
N PHE A 333 -12.81 -18.39 3.38
CA PHE A 333 -12.19 -19.60 3.91
C PHE A 333 -10.84 -19.30 4.55
N SER A 334 -10.67 -19.76 5.79
CA SER A 334 -9.40 -19.73 6.51
C SER A 334 -8.93 -21.16 6.75
N PRO A 335 -7.67 -21.50 6.43
CA PRO A 335 -7.12 -22.83 6.72
C PRO A 335 -7.03 -23.12 8.23
N GLU A 336 -7.02 -22.07 9.07
CA GLU A 336 -6.97 -22.21 10.53
C GLU A 336 -8.34 -22.12 11.19
N ARG A 337 -9.22 -21.24 10.69
CA ARG A 337 -10.50 -20.91 11.36
C ARG A 337 -11.72 -21.60 10.74
N GLY A 338 -11.65 -22.00 9.47
CA GLY A 338 -12.78 -22.58 8.74
C GLY A 338 -13.45 -21.60 7.79
N GLU A 339 -14.70 -21.90 7.41
CA GLU A 339 -15.44 -21.17 6.38
C GLU A 339 -16.55 -20.31 6.97
N ALA A 340 -16.71 -19.10 6.43
CA ALA A 340 -17.92 -18.30 6.61
C ALA A 340 -18.53 -17.97 5.25
N VAL A 341 -19.81 -18.25 5.08
CA VAL A 341 -20.55 -17.92 3.85
C VAL A 341 -21.30 -16.61 4.05
N VAL A 342 -21.10 -15.67 3.14
CA VAL A 342 -21.69 -14.34 3.18
C VAL A 342 -22.41 -14.03 1.88
N GLU A 343 -23.41 -13.15 1.95
CA GLU A 343 -24.05 -12.54 0.80
C GLU A 343 -23.37 -11.21 0.47
N ILE A 344 -22.88 -11.05 -0.76
CA ILE A 344 -22.38 -9.79 -1.28
C ILE A 344 -23.51 -9.08 -2.02
N TYR A 345 -24.05 -8.02 -1.43
CA TYR A 345 -25.23 -7.33 -1.95
C TYR A 345 -24.92 -5.96 -2.57
N GLY A 346 -23.69 -5.48 -2.45
CA GLY A 346 -23.30 -4.16 -2.93
C GLY A 346 -21.80 -3.93 -2.87
N TYR A 347 -21.38 -2.76 -3.34
CA TYR A 347 -20.02 -2.26 -3.16
C TYR A 347 -20.01 -0.74 -2.93
N THR A 348 -19.01 -0.26 -2.19
CA THR A 348 -18.79 1.17 -1.94
C THR A 348 -18.25 1.85 -3.19
N ALA A 349 -18.24 3.19 -3.21
CA ALA A 349 -17.67 3.94 -4.32
C ALA A 349 -16.17 3.65 -4.53
N ASP A 350 -15.45 3.31 -3.46
CA ASP A 350 -14.04 2.91 -3.51
C ASP A 350 -13.87 1.41 -3.88
N GLY A 351 -14.98 0.70 -4.13
CA GLY A 351 -14.99 -0.67 -4.63
C GLY A 351 -14.94 -1.77 -3.58
N HIS A 352 -15.08 -1.43 -2.29
CA HIS A 352 -15.15 -2.42 -1.20
C HIS A 352 -16.50 -3.14 -1.22
N LEU A 353 -16.52 -4.44 -0.93
CA LEU A 353 -17.74 -5.23 -0.98
C LEU A 353 -18.54 -5.08 0.31
N LEU A 354 -19.86 -5.03 0.18
CA LEU A 354 -20.81 -4.99 1.29
C LEU A 354 -21.36 -6.39 1.52
N ALA A 355 -21.25 -6.86 2.75
CA ALA A 355 -21.59 -8.23 3.12
C ALA A 355 -22.75 -8.29 4.11
N ALA A 356 -23.63 -9.25 3.91
CA ALA A 356 -24.75 -9.57 4.78
C ALA A 356 -24.78 -11.07 5.12
N ASP A 357 -25.45 -11.42 6.20
CA ASP A 357 -25.72 -12.80 6.58
C ASP A 357 -26.81 -13.36 5.64
N PRO A 358 -26.51 -14.41 4.87
CA PRO A 358 -27.44 -14.92 3.85
C PRO A 358 -28.71 -15.54 4.46
N VAL A 359 -28.69 -15.96 5.73
CA VAL A 359 -29.81 -16.59 6.44
C VAL A 359 -30.70 -15.55 7.10
N THR A 360 -30.11 -14.64 7.88
CA THR A 360 -30.86 -13.64 8.65
C THR A 360 -31.23 -12.42 7.80
N GLY A 361 -30.37 -12.06 6.84
CA GLY A 361 -30.41 -10.82 6.07
C GLY A 361 -29.85 -9.62 6.82
N GLU A 362 -29.14 -9.82 7.93
CA GLU A 362 -28.49 -8.74 8.68
C GLU A 362 -27.18 -8.30 8.01
N GLU A 363 -26.91 -7.00 8.00
CA GLU A 363 -25.64 -6.46 7.49
C GLU A 363 -24.48 -6.89 8.41
N LEU A 364 -23.44 -7.49 7.82
CA LEU A 364 -22.24 -7.95 8.54
C LEU A 364 -21.13 -6.89 8.51
N GLY A 365 -21.07 -6.09 7.45
CA GLY A 365 -20.13 -4.99 7.31
C GLY A 365 -19.47 -4.95 5.93
N VAL A 366 -18.23 -4.46 5.90
CA VAL A 366 -17.48 -4.20 4.66
C VAL A 366 -16.29 -5.15 4.57
N ILE A 367 -16.12 -5.73 3.39
CA ILE A 367 -14.88 -6.42 2.98
C ILE A 367 -14.10 -5.42 2.14
N GLN A 368 -13.01 -4.90 2.72
CA GLN A 368 -12.10 -4.01 2.01
C GLN A 368 -11.45 -4.79 0.88
N ILE A 369 -11.45 -4.18 -0.30
CA ILE A 369 -10.82 -4.71 -1.51
C ILE A 369 -9.71 -3.77 -1.90
N GLU A 370 -8.58 -4.34 -2.27
CA GLU A 370 -7.47 -3.62 -2.87
C GLU A 370 -7.00 -4.39 -4.10
N GLU A 371 -7.26 -3.82 -5.29
CA GLU A 371 -6.73 -4.36 -6.53
C GLU A 371 -5.20 -4.31 -6.52
N ARG A 372 -4.54 -5.32 -7.07
CA ARG A 372 -3.09 -5.51 -7.08
C ARG A 372 -2.67 -6.03 -8.45
N ALA A 373 -1.43 -5.75 -8.78
CA ALA A 373 -0.81 -6.35 -9.96
C ALA A 373 0.68 -6.49 -9.72
N SER A 374 1.28 -7.44 -10.42
CA SER A 374 2.73 -7.60 -10.51
C SER A 374 3.06 -8.17 -11.87
N ARG A 375 4.32 -8.01 -12.25
CA ARG A 375 4.85 -8.68 -13.44
C ARG A 375 5.48 -9.99 -13.00
N LEU A 376 5.04 -11.09 -13.61
CA LEU A 376 5.51 -12.43 -13.32
C LEU A 376 6.24 -13.00 -14.54
N TYR A 377 7.24 -13.84 -14.30
CA TYR A 377 7.88 -14.67 -15.31
C TYR A 377 7.13 -16.00 -15.41
N ASP A 378 6.49 -16.23 -16.55
CA ASP A 378 5.58 -17.35 -16.75
C ASP A 378 6.29 -18.63 -17.23
N GLN A 379 5.51 -19.70 -17.35
CA GLN A 379 5.93 -21.01 -17.83
C GLN A 379 6.41 -21.03 -19.29
N GLU A 380 6.09 -20.00 -20.09
CA GLU A 380 6.60 -19.81 -21.44
C GLU A 380 7.94 -19.05 -21.47
N GLY A 381 8.39 -18.55 -20.33
CA GLY A 381 9.60 -17.75 -20.20
C GLY A 381 9.41 -16.30 -20.63
N GLU A 382 8.18 -15.80 -20.58
CA GLU A 382 7.79 -14.43 -20.89
C GLU A 382 7.43 -13.67 -19.61
N ILE A 383 7.57 -12.35 -19.65
CA ILE A 383 7.16 -11.50 -18.52
C ILE A 383 5.77 -10.95 -18.78
N VAL A 384 4.78 -11.52 -18.09
CA VAL A 384 3.36 -11.16 -18.18
C VAL A 384 2.93 -10.33 -16.97
N GLN A 385 1.80 -9.64 -17.09
CA GLN A 385 1.17 -8.99 -15.95
C GLN A 385 0.11 -9.91 -15.36
N TYR A 386 0.22 -10.16 -14.05
CA TYR A 386 -0.78 -10.87 -13.27
C TYR A 386 -1.53 -9.86 -12.40
N GLU A 387 -2.87 -9.94 -12.41
CA GLU A 387 -3.76 -8.99 -11.76
C GLU A 387 -4.70 -9.73 -10.81
N TRP A 388 -4.72 -9.31 -9.56
CA TRP A 388 -5.55 -9.90 -8.52
C TRP A 388 -6.07 -8.82 -7.59
N PHE A 389 -6.89 -9.18 -6.61
CA PHE A 389 -7.19 -8.30 -5.48
C PHE A 389 -6.86 -9.00 -4.17
N ILE A 390 -6.48 -8.21 -3.18
CA ILE A 390 -6.44 -8.66 -1.78
C ILE A 390 -7.66 -8.14 -1.05
N PHE A 391 -8.07 -8.85 -0.02
CA PHE A 391 -9.22 -8.49 0.78
C PHE A 391 -8.92 -8.51 2.28
N GLN A 392 -9.67 -7.71 3.03
CA GLN A 392 -9.66 -7.70 4.49
C GLN A 392 -11.06 -7.34 5.01
N GLY A 393 -11.64 -8.17 5.86
CA GLY A 393 -12.94 -7.89 6.46
C GLY A 393 -13.55 -9.10 7.16
N LEU A 394 -14.48 -8.84 8.08
CA LEU A 394 -15.22 -9.88 8.81
C LEU A 394 -14.32 -10.89 9.55
N GLY A 395 -13.10 -10.50 9.88
CA GLY A 395 -12.09 -11.36 10.50
C GLY A 395 -11.27 -12.20 9.53
N PHE A 396 -11.49 -12.10 8.20
CA PHE A 396 -10.71 -12.76 7.17
C PHE A 396 -9.81 -11.79 6.40
N GLY A 397 -8.67 -12.26 5.93
CA GLY A 397 -7.73 -11.42 5.18
C GLY A 397 -6.72 -12.19 4.35
N SER A 398 -6.41 -11.66 3.15
CA SER A 398 -5.39 -12.28 2.28
C SER A 398 -3.99 -12.32 2.91
N ALA A 399 -3.69 -11.41 3.84
CA ALA A 399 -2.43 -11.43 4.60
C ALA A 399 -2.30 -12.66 5.52
N ASP A 400 -3.43 -13.21 5.95
CA ASP A 400 -3.52 -14.42 6.78
C ASP A 400 -3.64 -15.70 5.93
N GLN A 401 -3.40 -15.61 4.61
CA GLN A 401 -3.60 -16.69 3.63
C GLN A 401 -5.05 -17.17 3.54
N ASP A 402 -6.01 -16.34 3.96
CA ASP A 402 -7.42 -16.62 3.77
C ASP A 402 -7.81 -16.43 2.28
N ARG A 403 -8.76 -17.24 1.83
CA ARG A 403 -9.22 -17.30 0.44
C ARG A 403 -10.67 -16.82 0.35
N ILE A 404 -11.01 -16.27 -0.81
CA ILE A 404 -12.38 -15.89 -1.15
C ILE A 404 -12.83 -16.60 -2.41
N SER A 405 -14.05 -17.13 -2.40
CA SER A 405 -14.63 -17.85 -3.54
C SER A 405 -16.07 -17.44 -3.77
N PHE A 406 -16.41 -17.03 -5.00
CA PHE A 406 -17.77 -16.65 -5.36
C PHE A 406 -18.54 -17.84 -5.94
N PHE A 407 -19.80 -18.01 -5.52
CA PHE A 407 -20.66 -19.09 -5.99
C PHE A 407 -21.26 -18.77 -7.36
N SER A 408 -21.36 -19.78 -8.23
CA SER A 408 -21.75 -19.63 -9.64
C SER A 408 -23.27 -19.55 -9.88
N ALA A 409 -24.11 -19.87 -8.88
CA ALA A 409 -25.57 -19.89 -9.01
C ALA A 409 -26.27 -19.55 -7.69
N ILE A 410 -27.33 -18.75 -7.78
CA ILE A 410 -28.24 -18.42 -6.67
C ILE A 410 -29.52 -19.24 -6.85
N VAL A 411 -29.89 -20.05 -5.87
CA VAL A 411 -31.20 -20.69 -5.85
C VAL A 411 -32.16 -19.80 -5.06
N GLU A 412 -32.98 -19.01 -5.76
CA GLU A 412 -34.07 -18.29 -5.12
C GLU A 412 -35.15 -19.28 -4.67
N LYS A 413 -35.46 -19.29 -3.38
CA LYS A 413 -36.66 -19.95 -2.89
C LYS A 413 -37.85 -19.04 -3.22
N GLN A 414 -38.57 -19.35 -4.30
CA GLN A 414 -39.92 -18.81 -4.46
C GLN A 414 -40.73 -19.18 -3.22
N GLY A 415 -41.22 -18.18 -2.49
CA GLY A 415 -41.97 -18.35 -1.26
C GLY A 415 -43.12 -19.33 -1.48
N ALA A 416 -43.11 -20.43 -0.74
CA ALA A 416 -44.30 -21.25 -0.57
C ALA A 416 -45.27 -20.50 0.35
N GLU A 417 -46.34 -19.95 -0.24
CA GLU A 417 -47.56 -19.58 0.48
C GLU A 417 -48.24 -20.80 1.13
#